data_AF-K1UL89-F1
#
_entry.id   AF-K1UL89-F1
#
_cell.length_a   1.000
_cell.length_b   1.000
_cell.length_c   1.000
_cell.angle_alpha   90.00
_cell.angle_beta   90.00
_cell.angle_gamma   90.00
#
_symmetry.space_group_name_H-M   'P 1'
#
loop_
_entity.id
_entity.type
_entity.pdbx_description
1 polymer ?
#
loop_
_entity_poly.entity_id
_entity_poly.type
_entity_poly.pdbx_seq_one_letter_code
_entity_poly.pdbx_strand_id
1 'polypeptide(L)' 'SEVANLEKKVPLSWMNENHTQMTEDFLAYARPLIQAELTPLYIAGLPHHIYMKPKK' A
#
# COMPACT_ATOMS: atom_id res chain seq x y z
N SER A 1 -13.14 2.40 -20.78
CA SER A 1 -14.45 2.07 -20.19
C SER A 1 -14.40 0.87 -19.24
N GLU A 2 -13.35 0.04 -19.25
CA GLU A 2 -13.28 -1.23 -18.49
C GLU A 2 -13.11 -1.10 -16.96
N VAL A 3 -12.82 0.10 -16.44
CA VAL A 3 -12.53 0.32 -15.01
C VAL A 3 -13.70 0.96 -14.27
N ALA A 4 -14.58 1.66 -14.99
CA ALA A 4 -15.74 2.32 -14.39
C ALA A 4 -16.69 1.22 -13.88
N ASN A 5 -16.82 1.07 -12.57
CA ASN A 5 -17.65 0.10 -11.84
C ASN A 5 -17.01 -1.26 -11.46
N LEU A 6 -15.68 -1.39 -11.47
CA LEU A 6 -15.01 -2.57 -10.91
C LEU A 6 -14.28 -2.26 -9.61
N GLU A 7 -14.30 -3.22 -8.68
CA GLU A 7 -13.55 -3.19 -7.43
C GLU A 7 -12.48 -4.29 -7.43
N LYS A 8 -11.31 -4.01 -6.84
CA LYS A 8 -10.26 -5.02 -6.65
C LYS A 8 -10.55 -5.79 -5.36
N LYS A 9 -11.33 -6.87 -5.46
CA LYS A 9 -11.61 -7.77 -4.33
C LYS A 9 -10.36 -8.51 -3.89
N VAL A 10 -10.26 -8.75 -2.58
CA VAL A 10 -9.28 -9.68 -2.02
C VAL A 10 -9.77 -11.10 -2.25
N PRO A 11 -9.01 -11.97 -2.94
CA PRO A 11 -9.35 -13.38 -3.08
C PRO A 11 -9.53 -14.06 -1.71
N LEU A 12 -10.61 -14.81 -1.53
CA LEU A 12 -10.82 -15.58 -0.29
C LEU A 12 -9.79 -16.70 -0.11
N SER A 13 -9.24 -17.22 -1.22
CA SER A 13 -8.13 -18.19 -1.20
C SER A 13 -6.86 -17.64 -0.57
N TRP A 14 -6.75 -16.33 -0.38
CA TRP A 14 -5.63 -15.72 0.32
C TRP A 14 -5.74 -15.80 1.84
N MET A 15 -6.86 -16.23 2.39
CA MET A 15 -7.01 -16.53 3.82
C MET A 15 -6.90 -18.03 4.08
N ASN A 16 -6.38 -18.40 5.25
CA ASN A 16 -6.35 -19.79 5.69
C ASN A 16 -7.78 -20.31 5.99
N GLU A 17 -7.93 -21.62 6.13
CA GLU A 17 -9.23 -22.28 6.38
C GLU A 17 -9.93 -21.78 7.66
N ASN A 18 -9.16 -21.35 8.65
CA ASN A 18 -9.67 -20.81 9.91
C ASN A 18 -10.04 -19.31 9.82
N HIS A 19 -9.79 -18.66 8.70
CA HIS A 19 -10.04 -17.25 8.43
C HIS A 19 -9.37 -16.30 9.43
N THR A 20 -8.23 -16.70 10.00
CA THR A 20 -7.50 -15.93 11.00
C THR A 20 -6.18 -15.36 10.49
N GLN A 21 -5.65 -15.91 9.39
CA GLN A 21 -4.35 -15.54 8.86
C GLN A 21 -4.37 -15.56 7.33
N MET A 22 -3.38 -14.89 6.74
CA MET A 22 -3.16 -14.91 5.30
C MET A 22 -2.24 -16.07 4.90
N THR A 23 -2.46 -16.59 3.70
CA THR A 23 -1.67 -17.66 3.07
C THR A 23 -0.33 -17.15 2.54
N GLU A 24 0.57 -18.07 2.20
CA GLU A 24 1.87 -17.72 1.61
C GLU A 24 1.72 -17.03 0.24
N ASP A 25 0.71 -17.39 -0.54
CA ASP A 25 0.41 -16.74 -1.84
C ASP A 25 0.16 -15.24 -1.67
N PHE A 26 -0.58 -14.87 -0.62
CA PHE A 26 -0.78 -13.46 -0.28
C PHE A 26 0.52 -12.80 0.14
N LEU A 27 1.33 -13.47 0.98
CA LEU A 27 2.60 -12.91 1.45
C LEU A 27 3.57 -12.67 0.31
N ALA A 28 3.66 -13.59 -0.65
CA ALA A 28 4.47 -13.44 -1.86
C ALA A 28 4.01 -12.24 -2.71
N TYR A 29 2.70 -11.99 -2.79
CA TYR A 29 2.15 -10.81 -3.46
C TYR A 29 2.39 -9.51 -2.68
N ALA A 30 2.20 -9.51 -1.36
CA ALA A 30 2.17 -8.30 -0.54
C ALA A 30 3.57 -7.80 -0.13
N ARG A 31 4.51 -8.70 0.17
CA ARG A 31 5.88 -8.35 0.60
C ARG A 31 6.60 -7.36 -0.33
N PRO A 32 6.62 -7.55 -1.66
CA PRO A 32 7.29 -6.58 -2.54
C PRO A 32 6.60 -5.22 -2.58
N LEU A 33 5.30 -5.12 -2.26
CA LEU A 33 4.55 -3.87 -2.28
C LEU A 33 4.86 -2.95 -1.09
N ILE A 34 5.31 -3.52 0.02
CA ILE A 34 5.70 -2.79 1.24
C ILE A 34 7.22 -2.71 1.38
N GLN A 35 7.95 -3.00 0.30
CA GLN A 35 9.40 -3.02 0.34
C GLN A 35 9.96 -1.59 0.41
N ALA A 36 10.92 -1.42 1.31
CA ALA A 36 11.59 -0.17 1.65
C ALA A 36 10.72 0.82 2.44
N GLU A 37 11.28 1.32 3.54
CA GLU A 37 10.74 2.47 4.26
C GLU A 37 11.54 3.71 3.89
N LEU A 38 10.85 4.80 3.58
CA LEU A 38 11.48 6.08 3.32
C LEU A 38 11.49 6.89 4.61
N THR A 39 12.65 7.09 5.22
CA THR A 39 12.77 7.98 6.39
C THR A 39 12.55 9.42 5.94
N PRO A 40 11.51 10.11 6.44
CA PRO A 40 11.25 11.49 6.03
C PRO A 40 12.30 12.44 6.64
N LEU A 41 12.52 13.58 5.98
CA LEU A 41 13.31 14.66 6.53
C LEU A 41 12.51 15.39 7.63
N TYR A 42 13.10 15.59 8.80
CA TYR A 42 12.46 16.29 9.92
C TYR A 42 13.04 17.69 10.12
N ILE A 43 12.18 18.68 10.32
CA ILE A 43 12.56 20.05 10.70
C ILE A 43 11.67 20.47 11.89
N ALA A 44 12.30 20.91 12.99
CA ALA A 44 11.60 21.28 14.23
C ALA A 44 10.65 20.19 14.78
N GLY A 45 11.03 18.91 14.62
CA GLY A 45 10.24 17.77 15.11
C GLY A 45 9.08 17.33 14.20
N LEU A 46 8.90 17.97 13.04
CA LEU A 46 7.82 17.65 12.09
C LEU A 46 8.38 17.16 10.74
N PRO A 47 7.70 16.20 10.06
CA PRO A 47 8.05 15.80 8.70
C PRO A 47 7.95 16.97 7.71
N HIS A 48 9.03 17.23 6.98
CA HIS A 48 9.11 18.31 6.00
C HIS A 48 8.58 17.86 4.64
N HIS A 49 7.28 18.07 4.40
CA HIS A 49 6.63 17.73 3.14
C HIS A 49 7.05 18.68 2.01
N ILE A 50 7.26 18.14 0.81
CA ILE A 50 7.61 18.91 -0.38
C ILE A 50 6.39 19.71 -0.84
N TYR A 51 6.58 21.00 -1.12
CA TYR A 51 5.54 21.88 -1.66
C TYR A 51 6.03 22.53 -2.97
N MET A 52 5.18 22.51 -4.00
CA MET A 52 5.44 23.17 -5.28
C MET A 52 4.56 24.42 -5.40
N LYS A 53 5.16 25.57 -5.72
CA LYS A 53 4.41 26.78 -6.06
C LYS A 53 3.89 26.67 -7.51
N PRO A 54 2.61 26.98 -7.77
CA PRO A 54 2.12 27.05 -9.14
C PRO A 54 2.88 28.13 -9.92
N LYS A 55 3.26 27.83 -11.17
CA LYS A 55 3.78 28.86 -12.09
C LYS A 55 2.63 29.80 -12.45
N LYS A 56 2.90 31.11 -12.33
CA LYS A 56 2.03 32.17 -12.84
C LYS A 56 1.97 32.12 -14.36
#